data_AF-A0AA95BZP4-F1
#
_entry.id   AF-A0AA95BZP4-F1
#
_cell.length_a   1.000
_cell.length_b   1.000
_cell.length_c   1.000
_cell.angle_alpha   90.00
_cell.angle_beta   90.00
_cell.angle_gamma   90.00
#
_symmetry.space_group_name_H-M   'P 1'
#
loop_
_entity.id
_entity.type
_entity.pdbx_description
1 polymer ?
#
loop_
_entity_poly.entity_id
_entity_poly.type
_entity_poly.pdbx_seq_one_letter_code
_entity_poly.pdbx_strand_id
1 'polypeptide(L)'
;MDKVKLEDNSKMKPMERKRWEQPIAGGMTLAGLSYQMFDGDDYDDFQNRYLRARYGWALDDLGKRGLKESHAVSVTLYAQTMAQSVRKEKKGTRIITELRFPENEKVDKRVYPERIQVNCFTTKNGKRSEVALTIYGKPAVRLPESYWLSFTVPGIESVIAEKMGERVDLMDVVEKGNRQMHGIDRYVDLITSGETIRISSKEAFLLNVGEAQGLNYSTNYPDKRKGAHFNLNNNLWGTNFSMWNEGSLTYHFVIETLNRK
;
A
#
# COMPACT_ATOMS: atom_id res chain seq x y z
N MET A 1 2.67 18.56 -15.89
CA MET A 1 2.67 17.08 -15.86
C MET A 1 4.09 16.62 -16.11
N ASP A 2 4.83 16.36 -15.05
CA ASP A 2 6.16 15.76 -15.16
C ASP A 2 6.01 14.40 -15.84
N LYS A 3 6.65 14.26 -17.00
CA LYS A 3 6.70 13.00 -17.73
C LYS A 3 7.61 12.07 -16.93
N VAL A 4 7.03 11.32 -15.99
CA VAL A 4 7.70 10.16 -15.39
C VAL A 4 8.16 9.28 -16.54
N LYS A 5 9.48 9.13 -16.70
CA LYS A 5 10.03 8.37 -17.83
C LYS A 5 9.62 6.91 -17.69
N LEU A 6 8.92 6.41 -18.71
CA LEU A 6 8.64 4.99 -18.84
C LEU A 6 9.96 4.24 -19.00
N GLU A 7 10.23 3.26 -18.16
CA GLU A 7 11.34 2.34 -18.44
C GLU A 7 10.98 1.45 -19.63
N ASP A 8 11.98 1.23 -20.50
CA ASP A 8 11.84 0.51 -21.77
C ASP A 8 11.34 -0.94 -21.58
N ASN A 9 10.20 -1.24 -22.20
CA ASN A 9 9.52 -2.53 -22.16
C ASN A 9 9.94 -3.51 -23.27
N SER A 10 10.82 -3.10 -24.20
CA SER A 10 11.16 -3.85 -25.42
C SER A 10 11.68 -5.28 -25.17
N LYS A 11 12.13 -5.59 -23.95
CA LYS A 11 12.68 -6.90 -23.55
C LYS A 11 11.84 -7.66 -22.52
N MET A 12 10.59 -7.25 -22.26
CA MET A 12 9.72 -7.94 -21.29
C MET A 12 9.06 -9.17 -21.91
N LYS A 13 8.99 -10.26 -21.14
CA LYS A 13 8.31 -11.48 -21.53
C LYS A 13 6.90 -11.51 -20.92
N PRO A 14 5.86 -11.90 -21.67
CA PRO A 14 4.53 -12.13 -21.11
C PRO A 14 4.58 -13.16 -19.97
N MET A 15 3.71 -12.99 -18.98
CA MET A 15 3.63 -13.84 -17.80
C MET A 15 2.22 -14.41 -17.65
N GLU A 16 2.11 -15.53 -16.93
CA GLU A 16 0.82 -16.00 -16.44
C GLU A 16 0.17 -14.95 -15.53
N ARG A 17 -1.11 -14.68 -15.76
CA ARG A 17 -1.87 -13.69 -14.99
C ARG A 17 -2.19 -14.24 -13.61
N LYS A 18 -1.34 -13.92 -12.65
CA LYS A 18 -1.53 -14.20 -11.22
C LYS A 18 -1.27 -12.95 -10.39
N ARG A 19 -1.77 -12.94 -9.15
CA ARG A 19 -1.43 -11.91 -8.15
C ARG A 19 0.08 -11.69 -8.16
N TRP A 20 0.47 -10.44 -8.30
CA TRP A 20 1.87 -10.07 -8.28
C TRP A 20 2.42 -10.18 -6.86
N GLU A 21 3.50 -10.92 -6.74
CA GLU A 21 4.34 -11.01 -5.55
C GLU A 21 5.79 -11.01 -6.00
N GLN A 22 6.67 -10.45 -5.19
CA GLN A 22 8.08 -10.40 -5.54
C GLN A 22 8.99 -10.54 -4.32
N PRO A 23 9.83 -11.59 -4.26
CA PRO A 23 10.87 -11.69 -3.25
C PRO A 23 11.85 -10.52 -3.34
N ILE A 24 12.21 -9.98 -2.19
CA ILE A 24 13.15 -8.87 -2.01
C ILE A 24 14.12 -9.22 -0.87
N ALA A 25 14.99 -8.28 -0.49
CA ALA A 25 16.00 -8.48 0.53
C ALA A 25 15.45 -8.93 1.89
N GLY A 26 16.28 -9.63 2.68
CA GLY A 26 15.95 -10.05 4.04
C GLY A 26 14.86 -11.12 4.14
N GLY A 27 14.70 -11.97 3.11
CA GLY A 27 13.64 -12.97 3.07
C GLY A 27 12.22 -12.39 3.02
N MET A 28 12.10 -11.09 2.75
CA MET A 28 10.84 -10.37 2.64
C MET A 28 10.24 -10.54 1.23
N THR A 29 8.92 -10.36 1.16
CA THR A 29 8.18 -10.35 -0.09
C THR A 29 7.38 -9.06 -0.21
N LEU A 30 7.44 -8.42 -1.37
CA LEU A 30 6.38 -7.52 -1.83
C LEU A 30 5.15 -8.39 -2.08
N ALA A 31 4.23 -8.44 -1.12
CA ALA A 31 3.07 -9.33 -1.10
C ALA A 31 1.92 -8.85 -1.99
N GLY A 32 2.20 -7.90 -2.88
CA GLY A 32 1.27 -7.41 -3.88
C GLY A 32 0.86 -5.96 -3.71
N LEU A 33 0.28 -5.47 -4.79
CA LEU A 33 -0.33 -4.16 -4.92
C LEU A 33 -1.85 -4.37 -5.01
N SER A 34 -2.62 -3.70 -4.15
CA SER A 34 -4.07 -3.75 -4.21
C SER A 34 -4.68 -2.39 -4.51
N TYR A 35 -5.80 -2.44 -5.22
CA TYR A 35 -6.78 -1.37 -5.37
C TYR A 35 -8.02 -1.76 -4.58
N GLN A 36 -8.61 -0.81 -3.87
CA GLN A 36 -9.87 -0.97 -3.17
C GLN A 36 -10.83 0.10 -3.64
N MET A 37 -12.09 -0.26 -3.81
CA MET A 37 -13.21 0.67 -3.85
C MET A 37 -14.12 0.35 -2.66
N PHE A 38 -14.75 1.39 -2.11
CA PHE A 38 -15.67 1.25 -0.98
C PHE A 38 -17.06 1.79 -1.36
N ASP A 39 -18.10 1.14 -0.87
CA ASP A 39 -19.49 1.56 -1.04
C ASP A 39 -20.08 2.13 0.26
N GLY A 40 -21.38 2.42 0.24
CA GLY A 40 -22.07 3.00 1.39
C GLY A 40 -22.09 2.10 2.62
N ASP A 41 -22.09 0.77 2.44
CA ASP A 41 -22.18 -0.17 3.56
C ASP A 41 -20.83 -0.27 4.28
N ASP A 42 -19.71 -0.14 3.56
CA ASP A 42 -18.37 -0.05 4.17
C ASP A 42 -18.26 1.18 5.11
N TYR A 43 -18.82 2.32 4.71
CA TYR A 43 -18.86 3.52 5.55
C TYR A 43 -19.82 3.37 6.72
N ASP A 44 -21.00 2.76 6.52
CA ASP A 44 -21.95 2.51 7.59
C ASP A 44 -21.33 1.62 8.68
N ASP A 45 -20.63 0.55 8.28
CA ASP A 45 -19.90 -0.33 9.21
C ASP A 45 -18.80 0.43 9.96
N PHE A 46 -17.96 1.20 9.26
CA PHE A 46 -16.95 2.02 9.90
C PHE A 46 -17.55 3.00 10.92
N GLN A 47 -18.61 3.73 10.53
CA GLN A 47 -19.28 4.68 11.41
C GLN A 47 -19.95 4.01 12.61
N ASN A 48 -20.55 2.83 12.43
CA ASN A 48 -21.14 2.04 13.52
C ASN A 48 -20.11 1.67 14.59
N ARG A 49 -18.88 1.35 14.17
CA ARG A 49 -17.79 0.99 15.08
C ARG A 49 -17.09 2.22 15.68
N TYR A 50 -16.92 3.28 14.91
CA TYR A 50 -16.10 4.45 15.26
C TYR A 50 -16.86 5.53 16.03
N LEU A 51 -18.09 5.86 15.63
CA LEU A 51 -18.85 6.96 16.21
C LEU A 51 -19.42 6.59 17.57
N ARG A 52 -19.21 7.46 18.56
CA ARG A 52 -19.89 7.35 19.87
C ARG A 52 -21.28 7.97 19.88
N ALA A 53 -21.52 8.92 18.98
CA ALA A 53 -22.78 9.61 18.79
C ALA A 53 -22.93 10.00 17.32
N ARG A 54 -24.17 10.04 16.82
CA ARG A 54 -24.49 10.30 15.41
C ARG A 54 -25.02 11.73 15.22
N TYR A 55 -24.12 12.70 15.24
CA TYR A 55 -24.43 14.07 14.86
C TYR A 55 -24.34 14.24 13.34
N GLY A 56 -25.17 15.11 12.75
CA GLY A 56 -25.17 15.34 11.29
C GLY A 56 -23.78 15.66 10.74
N TRP A 57 -23.05 16.58 11.38
CA TRP A 57 -21.69 16.93 10.97
C TRP A 57 -20.72 15.74 10.98
N ALA A 58 -20.88 14.79 11.92
CA ALA A 58 -19.99 13.63 12.02
C ALA A 58 -20.27 12.62 10.90
N LEU A 59 -21.54 12.48 10.50
CA LEU A 59 -21.93 11.64 9.37
C LEU A 59 -21.45 12.21 8.04
N ASP A 60 -21.45 13.54 7.91
CA ASP A 60 -20.95 14.22 6.71
C ASP A 60 -19.41 14.16 6.60
N ASP A 61 -18.69 14.31 7.72
CA ASP A 61 -17.22 14.35 7.74
C ASP A 61 -16.57 12.96 7.62
N LEU A 62 -17.19 11.96 8.24
CA LEU A 62 -16.73 10.55 8.25
C LEU A 62 -17.54 9.66 7.31
N GLY A 63 -18.29 10.25 6.40
CA GLY A 63 -19.08 9.59 5.37
C GLY A 63 -18.84 10.16 3.99
N LYS A 64 -19.63 9.71 3.02
CA LYS A 64 -19.73 10.35 1.71
C LYS A 64 -21.19 10.51 1.31
N ARG A 65 -21.66 11.75 1.27
CA ARG A 65 -23.03 12.07 0.84
C ARG A 65 -23.27 11.63 -0.60
N GLY A 66 -24.39 10.94 -0.84
CA GLY A 66 -24.75 10.44 -2.17
C GLY A 66 -24.06 9.13 -2.58
N LEU A 67 -23.29 8.50 -1.69
CA LEU A 67 -22.54 7.28 -2.01
C LEU A 67 -23.46 6.06 -2.24
N LYS A 68 -24.57 5.96 -1.51
CA LYS A 68 -25.54 4.86 -1.69
C LYS A 68 -26.26 4.91 -3.03
N GLU A 69 -26.43 6.12 -3.55
CA GLU A 69 -26.99 6.37 -4.88
C GLU A 69 -25.92 6.34 -5.98
N SER A 70 -24.65 6.17 -5.60
CA SER A 70 -23.56 5.98 -6.55
C SER A 70 -23.45 4.51 -6.97
N HIS A 71 -22.83 4.25 -8.12
CA HIS A 71 -22.48 2.90 -8.55
C HIS A 71 -21.16 2.39 -7.93
N ALA A 72 -20.77 2.91 -6.76
CA ALA A 72 -19.61 2.39 -6.03
C ALA A 72 -19.88 0.98 -5.52
N VAL A 73 -18.83 0.18 -5.41
CA VAL A 73 -18.90 -1.21 -4.94
C VAL A 73 -17.78 -1.51 -3.96
N SER A 74 -18.08 -2.25 -2.90
CA SER A 74 -17.06 -2.82 -2.01
C SER A 74 -16.28 -3.91 -2.75
N VAL A 75 -15.00 -3.65 -3.05
CA VAL A 75 -14.14 -4.61 -3.73
C VAL A 75 -12.66 -4.37 -3.43
N THR A 76 -11.89 -5.45 -3.31
CA THR A 76 -10.43 -5.42 -3.32
C THR A 76 -9.90 -6.19 -4.52
N LEU A 77 -9.11 -5.53 -5.36
CA LEU A 77 -8.50 -6.11 -6.55
C LEU A 77 -6.98 -6.12 -6.38
N TYR A 78 -6.37 -7.28 -6.61
CA TYR A 78 -4.91 -7.41 -6.56
C TYR A 78 -4.33 -7.34 -7.97
N ALA A 79 -3.29 -6.52 -8.14
CA ALA A 79 -2.61 -6.38 -9.41
C ALA A 79 -2.02 -7.72 -9.86
N GLN A 80 -2.16 -8.01 -11.15
CA GLN A 80 -1.64 -9.19 -11.80
C GLN A 80 -0.38 -8.88 -12.59
N THR A 81 0.51 -9.87 -12.65
CA THR A 81 1.70 -9.79 -13.50
C THR A 81 1.30 -9.91 -14.97
N MET A 82 1.65 -8.92 -15.79
CA MET A 82 1.40 -8.94 -17.23
C MET A 82 2.64 -9.37 -18.01
N ALA A 83 3.77 -8.77 -17.68
CA ALA A 83 5.06 -9.06 -18.29
C ALA A 83 6.18 -8.78 -17.31
N GLN A 84 7.35 -9.39 -17.52
CA GLN A 84 8.51 -9.18 -16.68
C GLN A 84 9.81 -9.20 -17.48
N SER A 85 10.79 -8.41 -17.07
CA SER A 85 12.18 -8.55 -17.49
C SER A 85 13.10 -8.71 -16.28
N VAL A 86 14.08 -9.58 -16.40
CA VAL A 86 15.10 -9.83 -15.38
C VAL A 86 16.46 -9.56 -15.98
N ARG A 87 17.26 -8.71 -15.32
CA ARG A 87 18.60 -8.33 -15.75
C ARG A 87 19.58 -8.61 -14.62
N LYS A 88 20.58 -9.44 -14.89
CA LYS A 88 21.73 -9.59 -13.98
C LYS A 88 22.66 -8.40 -14.20
N GLU A 89 22.90 -7.67 -13.13
CA GLU A 89 23.80 -6.52 -13.11
C GLU A 89 25.05 -6.83 -12.27
N LYS A 90 26.10 -6.01 -12.39
CA LYS A 90 27.36 -6.23 -11.66
C LYS A 90 27.15 -6.34 -10.14
N LYS A 91 26.23 -5.54 -9.58
CA LYS A 91 25.98 -5.40 -8.14
C LYS A 91 24.75 -6.17 -7.62
N GLY A 92 23.94 -6.74 -8.50
CA GLY A 92 22.66 -7.33 -8.11
C GLY A 92 21.84 -7.83 -9.29
N THR A 93 20.56 -8.08 -9.03
CA THR A 93 19.57 -8.44 -10.04
C THR A 93 18.50 -7.37 -10.07
N ARG A 94 18.19 -6.86 -11.27
CA ARG A 94 17.06 -5.98 -11.50
C ARG A 94 15.90 -6.75 -12.12
N ILE A 95 14.72 -6.56 -11.56
CA ILE A 95 13.46 -7.11 -12.05
C ILE A 95 12.54 -5.92 -12.33
N ILE A 96 12.11 -5.79 -13.58
CA ILE A 96 11.10 -4.82 -13.99
C ILE A 96 9.84 -5.59 -14.33
N THR A 97 8.75 -5.29 -13.65
CA THR A 97 7.48 -5.99 -13.77
C THR A 97 6.38 -5.03 -14.19
N GLU A 98 5.62 -5.42 -15.21
CA GLU A 98 4.44 -4.72 -15.68
C GLU A 98 3.21 -5.31 -15.01
N LEU A 99 2.39 -4.47 -14.41
CA LEU A 99 1.21 -4.87 -13.65
C LEU A 99 -0.07 -4.25 -14.21
N ARG A 100 -1.19 -4.95 -14.01
CA ARG A 100 -2.54 -4.41 -14.21
C ARG A 100 -3.49 -4.97 -13.16
N PHE A 101 -4.47 -4.18 -12.74
CA PHE A 101 -5.61 -4.75 -12.01
C PHE A 101 -6.46 -5.58 -12.98
N PRO A 102 -7.02 -6.72 -12.52
CA PRO A 102 -7.95 -7.49 -13.33
C PRO A 102 -9.20 -6.66 -13.61
N GLU A 103 -9.78 -6.84 -14.80
CA GLU A 103 -11.12 -6.31 -15.07
C GLU A 103 -12.14 -6.97 -14.12
N ASN A 104 -13.09 -6.17 -13.66
CA ASN A 104 -14.18 -6.62 -12.80
C ASN A 104 -15.46 -5.95 -13.31
N GLU A 105 -16.48 -6.74 -13.61
CA GLU A 105 -17.73 -6.27 -14.22
C GLU A 105 -18.47 -5.23 -13.38
N LYS A 106 -18.24 -5.23 -12.05
CA LYS A 106 -18.85 -4.29 -11.11
C LYS A 106 -18.08 -2.97 -11.00
N VAL A 107 -16.88 -2.89 -11.56
CA VAL A 107 -16.01 -1.71 -11.46
C VAL A 107 -15.86 -1.07 -12.81
N ASP A 108 -16.20 0.22 -12.91
CA ASP A 108 -16.02 0.98 -14.14
C ASP A 108 -14.54 1.01 -14.55
N LYS A 109 -14.22 0.49 -15.74
CA LYS A 109 -12.85 0.43 -16.26
C LYS A 109 -12.13 1.79 -16.29
N ARG A 110 -12.88 2.91 -16.30
CA ARG A 110 -12.34 4.27 -16.30
C ARG A 110 -11.70 4.69 -14.97
N VAL A 111 -11.84 3.89 -13.91
CA VAL A 111 -11.17 4.17 -12.62
C VAL A 111 -9.75 3.61 -12.56
N TYR A 112 -9.39 2.69 -13.46
CA TYR A 112 -8.07 2.08 -13.45
C TYR A 112 -7.00 3.03 -14.01
N PRO A 113 -5.77 2.98 -13.48
CA PRO A 113 -4.65 3.63 -14.11
C PRO A 113 -4.35 2.99 -15.47
N GLU A 114 -3.82 3.77 -16.41
CA GLU A 114 -3.44 3.29 -17.74
C GLU A 114 -2.40 2.16 -17.66
N ARG A 115 -1.47 2.28 -16.71
CA ARG A 115 -0.30 1.40 -16.63
C ARG A 115 0.29 1.38 -15.22
N ILE A 116 0.86 0.25 -14.81
CA ILE A 116 1.60 0.13 -13.54
C ILE A 116 2.91 -0.61 -13.81
N GLN A 117 4.02 -0.08 -13.30
CA GLN A 117 5.34 -0.69 -13.42
C GLN A 117 6.04 -0.73 -12.07
N VAL A 118 6.69 -1.83 -11.76
CA VAL A 118 7.58 -1.97 -10.60
C VAL A 118 8.99 -2.24 -11.09
N ASN A 119 9.92 -1.35 -10.77
CA ASN A 119 11.34 -1.61 -10.90
C ASN A 119 11.92 -1.97 -9.52
N CYS A 120 12.47 -3.17 -9.40
CA CYS A 120 13.12 -3.62 -8.19
C CYS A 120 14.55 -4.04 -8.49
N PHE A 121 15.49 -3.50 -7.72
CA PHE A 121 16.88 -3.92 -7.74
C PHE A 121 17.24 -4.55 -6.39
N THR A 122 17.74 -5.78 -6.40
CA THR A 122 18.20 -6.49 -5.20
C THR A 122 19.68 -6.78 -5.29
N THR A 123 20.45 -6.45 -4.24
CA THR A 123 21.90 -6.65 -4.21
C THR A 123 22.27 -8.13 -4.18
N LYS A 124 23.47 -8.47 -4.67
CA LYS A 124 23.95 -9.88 -4.72
C LYS A 124 23.98 -10.58 -3.36
N ASN A 125 24.20 -9.84 -2.28
CA ASN A 125 24.22 -10.38 -0.91
C ASN A 125 22.82 -10.52 -0.31
N GLY A 126 21.75 -10.15 -1.03
CA GLY A 126 20.36 -10.27 -0.56
C GLY A 126 20.00 -9.38 0.62
N LYS A 127 20.86 -8.42 1.01
CA LYS A 127 20.64 -7.56 2.19
C LYS A 127 19.98 -6.22 1.89
N ARG A 128 19.87 -5.84 0.61
CA ARG A 128 19.27 -4.56 0.21
C ARG A 128 18.46 -4.67 -1.08
N SER A 129 17.26 -4.12 -1.05
CA SER A 129 16.42 -3.93 -2.23
C SER A 129 15.99 -2.47 -2.37
N GLU A 130 16.01 -1.96 -3.59
CA GLU A 130 15.43 -0.67 -3.96
C GLU A 130 14.23 -0.94 -4.86
N VAL A 131 13.09 -0.34 -4.54
CA VAL A 131 11.83 -0.53 -5.26
C VAL A 131 11.30 0.83 -5.70
N ALA A 132 11.02 0.98 -6.99
CA ALA A 132 10.26 2.09 -7.54
C ALA A 132 8.96 1.53 -8.14
N LEU A 133 7.82 1.87 -7.53
CA LEU A 133 6.50 1.56 -8.05
C LEU A 133 5.94 2.81 -8.72
N THR A 134 5.65 2.74 -10.01
CA THR A 134 5.03 3.83 -10.76
C THR A 134 3.63 3.44 -11.21
N ILE A 135 2.64 4.26 -10.82
CA ILE A 135 1.28 4.25 -11.34
C ILE A 135 1.21 5.35 -12.41
N TYR A 136 0.96 5.00 -13.66
CA TYR A 136 0.89 5.96 -14.76
C TYR A 136 -0.55 6.25 -15.14
N GLY A 137 -0.83 7.52 -15.42
CA GLY A 137 -2.14 7.94 -15.94
C GLY A 137 -3.28 7.51 -15.02
N LYS A 138 -3.10 7.64 -13.70
CA LYS A 138 -4.19 7.42 -12.76
C LYS A 138 -5.28 8.46 -13.02
N PRO A 139 -6.54 8.06 -13.24
CA PRO A 139 -7.63 9.01 -13.41
C PRO A 139 -8.01 9.69 -12.09
N ALA A 140 -8.60 10.88 -12.18
CA ALA A 140 -9.31 11.51 -11.07
C ALA A 140 -10.59 10.72 -10.74
N VAL A 141 -10.60 10.01 -9.60
CA VAL A 141 -11.72 9.19 -9.16
C VAL A 141 -12.34 9.80 -7.90
N ARG A 142 -13.62 10.18 -7.98
CA ARG A 142 -14.36 10.75 -6.84
C ARG A 142 -14.95 9.68 -5.91
N LEU A 143 -15.13 8.45 -6.41
CA LEU A 143 -15.59 7.33 -5.59
C LEU A 143 -14.51 6.95 -4.56
N PRO A 144 -14.89 6.46 -3.35
CA PRO A 144 -13.95 5.98 -2.36
C PRO A 144 -12.99 4.95 -2.94
N GLU A 145 -11.70 5.22 -2.92
CA GLU A 145 -10.66 4.32 -3.38
C GLU A 145 -9.45 4.34 -2.46
N SER A 146 -8.67 3.25 -2.51
CA SER A 146 -7.38 3.15 -1.84
C SER A 146 -6.42 2.23 -2.59
N TYR A 147 -5.14 2.59 -2.58
CA TYR A 147 -4.06 1.80 -3.15
C TYR A 147 -3.09 1.39 -2.04
N TRP A 148 -2.75 0.11 -1.96
CA TRP A 148 -1.84 -0.41 -0.94
C TRP A 148 -0.72 -1.24 -1.52
N LEU A 149 0.51 -0.97 -1.09
CA LEU A 149 1.65 -1.85 -1.31
C LEU A 149 1.93 -2.64 -0.02
N SER A 150 1.88 -3.97 -0.11
CA SER A 150 2.02 -4.84 1.06
C SER A 150 3.39 -5.48 1.13
N PHE A 151 3.96 -5.55 2.33
CA PHE A 151 5.23 -6.17 2.64
C PHE A 151 5.02 -7.25 3.70
N THR A 152 5.56 -8.45 3.47
CA THR A 152 5.49 -9.54 4.44
C THR A 152 6.86 -10.17 4.64
N VAL A 153 7.14 -10.54 5.88
CA VAL A 153 8.26 -11.39 6.26
C VAL A 153 7.79 -12.36 7.34
N PRO A 154 8.20 -13.65 7.32
CA PRO A 154 7.86 -14.58 8.38
C PRO A 154 8.42 -14.15 9.74
N GLY A 155 7.73 -14.54 10.82
CA GLY A 155 8.29 -14.45 12.17
C GLY A 155 8.44 -13.04 12.74
N ILE A 156 7.54 -12.11 12.40
CA ILE A 156 7.53 -10.76 12.97
C ILE A 156 7.20 -10.81 14.46
N GLU A 157 8.16 -10.41 15.29
CA GLU A 157 8.06 -10.33 16.76
C GLU A 157 7.66 -8.93 17.21
N SER A 158 8.18 -7.89 16.56
CA SER A 158 7.90 -6.48 16.86
C SER A 158 7.89 -5.63 15.59
N VAL A 159 7.15 -4.51 15.62
CA VAL A 159 7.01 -3.54 14.54
C VAL A 159 7.28 -2.16 15.11
N ILE A 160 8.43 -1.57 14.77
CA ILE A 160 8.85 -0.27 15.28
C ILE A 160 8.88 0.71 14.12
N ALA A 161 8.19 1.85 14.22
CA ALA A 161 8.29 2.91 13.22
C ALA A 161 8.94 4.15 13.78
N GLU A 162 9.51 4.96 12.89
CA GLU A 162 9.88 6.32 13.24
C GLU A 162 8.65 7.24 13.19
N LYS A 163 8.42 7.98 14.27
CA LYS A 163 7.33 8.96 14.37
C LYS A 163 7.83 10.19 15.12
N MET A 164 7.73 11.36 14.50
CA MET A 164 8.21 12.62 15.07
C MET A 164 9.70 12.57 15.49
N GLY A 165 10.53 11.85 14.73
CA GLY A 165 11.96 11.64 14.99
C GLY A 165 12.29 10.55 16.03
N GLU A 166 11.29 9.91 16.63
CA GLU A 166 11.47 8.92 17.69
C GLU A 166 11.08 7.50 17.24
N ARG A 167 11.68 6.48 17.89
CA ARG A 167 11.31 5.07 17.66
C ARG A 167 10.08 4.72 18.49
N VAL A 168 8.98 4.36 17.84
CA VAL A 168 7.72 4.01 18.48
C VAL A 168 7.34 2.57 18.17
N ASP A 169 7.01 1.79 19.20
CA ASP A 169 6.43 0.45 19.03
C ASP A 169 4.97 0.59 18.59
N LEU A 170 4.66 0.11 17.39
CA LEU A 170 3.31 0.16 16.83
C LEU A 170 2.34 -0.81 17.52
N MET A 171 2.87 -1.72 18.35
CA MET A 171 2.07 -2.60 19.20
C MET A 171 1.84 -2.01 20.61
N ASP A 172 2.47 -0.89 20.95
CA ASP A 172 2.25 -0.17 22.22
C ASP A 172 1.33 1.04 22.00
N VAL A 173 0.08 0.74 21.67
CA VAL A 173 -0.96 1.74 21.45
C VAL A 173 -2.14 1.42 22.34
N VAL A 174 -2.57 2.41 23.12
CA VAL A 174 -3.70 2.29 24.04
C VAL A 174 -4.97 1.88 23.29
N GLU A 175 -5.90 1.24 24.01
CA GLU A 175 -7.19 0.88 23.43
C GLU A 175 -7.88 2.15 22.91
N LYS A 176 -8.50 2.06 21.71
CA LYS A 176 -9.16 3.18 21.01
C LYS A 176 -8.19 4.26 20.49
N GLY A 177 -6.88 4.05 20.57
CA GLY A 177 -5.83 4.97 20.07
C GLY A 177 -5.40 4.74 18.61
N ASN A 178 -6.26 4.16 17.76
CA ASN A 178 -5.95 3.69 16.40
C ASN A 178 -4.71 2.75 16.36
N ARG A 179 -4.94 1.47 16.70
CA ARG A 179 -3.91 0.43 16.78
C ARG A 179 -3.48 -0.12 15.41
N GLN A 180 -4.18 0.25 14.35
CA GLN A 180 -4.05 -0.38 13.03
C GLN A 180 -3.26 0.49 12.07
N MET A 181 -3.54 1.80 12.08
CA MET A 181 -3.09 2.76 11.07
C MET A 181 -2.25 3.86 11.72
N HIS A 182 -1.07 4.10 11.16
CA HIS A 182 -0.08 5.01 11.71
C HIS A 182 0.49 5.92 10.63
N GLY A 183 0.55 7.23 10.91
CA GLY A 183 1.48 8.12 10.22
C GLY A 183 2.90 7.83 10.72
N ILE A 184 3.84 7.68 9.80
CA ILE A 184 5.27 7.46 10.07
C ILE A 184 6.10 8.53 9.35
N ASP A 185 7.36 8.70 9.78
CA ASP A 185 8.27 9.65 9.17
C ASP A 185 9.02 9.01 8.00
N ARG A 186 10.10 8.25 8.27
CA ARG A 186 10.97 7.72 7.21
C ARG A 186 10.89 6.21 7.04
N TYR A 187 10.68 5.46 8.13
CA TYR A 187 10.82 4.00 8.08
C TYR A 187 9.95 3.25 9.09
N VAL A 188 9.77 1.96 8.80
CA VAL A 188 9.34 0.93 9.74
C VAL A 188 10.35 -0.22 9.77
N ASP A 189 10.67 -0.69 10.96
CA ASP A 189 11.49 -1.85 11.26
C ASP A 189 10.58 -3.04 11.59
N LEU A 190 10.67 -4.10 10.80
CA LEU A 190 10.08 -5.39 11.12
C LEU A 190 11.16 -6.25 11.79
N ILE A 191 10.98 -6.51 13.09
CA ILE A 191 11.94 -7.25 13.90
C ILE A 191 11.50 -8.70 13.95
N THR A 192 12.38 -9.60 13.53
CA THR A 192 12.21 -11.06 13.64
C THR A 192 13.23 -11.63 14.63
N SER A 193 13.14 -12.93 14.92
CA SER A 193 14.07 -13.62 15.81
C SER A 193 15.54 -13.53 15.34
N GLY A 194 15.75 -13.44 14.02
CA GLY A 194 17.08 -13.45 13.38
C GLY A 194 17.58 -12.08 12.95
N GLU A 195 16.72 -11.23 12.42
CA GLU A 195 17.12 -9.97 11.79
C GLU A 195 16.12 -8.84 12.00
N THR A 196 16.58 -7.60 11.87
CA THR A 196 15.70 -6.44 11.73
C THR A 196 15.71 -6.01 10.27
N ILE A 197 14.52 -5.93 9.67
CA ILE A 197 14.39 -5.49 8.28
C ILE A 197 13.72 -4.13 8.28
N ARG A 198 14.45 -3.12 7.80
CA ARG A 198 13.95 -1.76 7.67
C ARG A 198 13.33 -1.57 6.30
N ILE A 199 12.13 -1.02 6.26
CA ILE A 199 11.48 -0.51 5.06
C ILE A 199 11.43 1.01 5.20
N SER A 200 12.20 1.71 4.38
CA SER A 200 12.14 3.18 4.27
C SER A 200 11.27 3.57 3.09
N SER A 201 10.38 4.55 3.28
CA SER A 201 9.57 5.12 2.20
C SER A 201 9.88 6.60 2.02
N LYS A 202 9.93 7.05 0.77
CA LYS A 202 10.16 8.46 0.45
C LYS A 202 8.87 9.24 0.22
N GLU A 203 7.79 8.59 -0.19
CA GLU A 203 6.53 9.25 -0.55
C GLU A 203 5.29 8.69 0.16
N ALA A 204 5.35 7.47 0.73
CA ALA A 204 4.20 6.84 1.40
C ALA A 204 4.42 6.80 2.92
N PHE A 205 3.64 7.61 3.65
CA PHE A 205 3.83 7.85 5.09
C PHE A 205 2.70 7.29 5.96
N LEU A 206 1.63 6.77 5.35
CA LEU A 206 0.53 6.13 6.06
C LEU A 206 0.70 4.62 5.97
N LEU A 207 0.86 3.99 7.13
CA LEU A 207 1.17 2.57 7.27
C LEU A 207 0.10 1.87 8.09
N ASN A 208 -0.41 0.75 7.60
CA ASN A 208 -1.16 -0.19 8.41
C ASN A 208 -0.33 -1.40 8.82
N VAL A 209 -0.60 -1.93 10.02
CA VAL A 209 -0.09 -3.22 10.48
C VAL A 209 -1.17 -4.28 10.33
N GLY A 210 -0.82 -5.42 9.74
CA GLY A 210 -1.65 -6.62 9.67
C GLY A 210 -2.72 -6.65 8.57
N GLU A 211 -3.30 -5.51 8.17
CA GLU A 211 -4.21 -5.48 7.02
C GLU A 211 -4.23 -4.17 6.24
N ALA A 212 -4.32 -4.29 4.91
CA ALA A 212 -4.47 -3.19 3.97
C ALA A 212 -5.94 -2.73 3.92
N GLN A 213 -6.41 -2.03 4.95
CA GLN A 213 -7.80 -1.57 5.04
C GLN A 213 -7.87 -0.16 5.65
N GLY A 214 -8.32 0.82 4.88
CA GLY A 214 -8.40 2.21 5.32
C GLY A 214 -9.61 2.52 6.21
N LEU A 215 -10.77 1.95 5.90
CA LEU A 215 -12.00 2.06 6.71
C LEU A 215 -12.05 0.97 7.78
N ASN A 216 -11.01 0.89 8.61
CA ASN A 216 -10.96 -0.05 9.71
C ASN A 216 -10.86 0.66 11.06
N TYR A 217 -11.73 0.29 11.98
CA TYR A 217 -11.63 0.65 13.40
C TYR A 217 -11.81 -0.58 14.28
N SER A 218 -10.78 -0.93 15.02
CA SER A 218 -10.80 -2.07 15.93
C SER A 218 -10.17 -1.70 17.26
N THR A 219 -10.74 -2.18 18.36
CA THR A 219 -10.09 -2.12 19.68
C THR A 219 -9.09 -3.25 19.87
N ASN A 220 -9.10 -4.29 19.03
CA ASN A 220 -8.11 -5.36 19.09
C ASN A 220 -6.75 -4.89 18.56
N TYR A 221 -5.68 -5.60 18.92
CA TYR A 221 -4.39 -5.40 18.26
C TYR A 221 -4.40 -6.00 16.84
N PRO A 222 -3.69 -5.39 15.87
CA PRO A 222 -3.52 -5.98 14.56
C PRO A 222 -2.69 -7.28 14.63
N ASP A 223 -2.94 -8.19 13.70
CA ASP A 223 -2.07 -9.36 13.53
C ASP A 223 -0.82 -8.97 12.73
N LYS A 224 0.24 -8.57 13.44
CA LYS A 224 1.54 -8.19 12.85
C LYS A 224 2.14 -9.25 11.91
N ARG A 225 1.76 -10.54 12.05
CA ARG A 225 2.26 -11.62 11.18
C ARG A 225 1.78 -11.48 9.74
N LYS A 226 0.72 -10.71 9.51
CA LYS A 226 0.18 -10.41 8.17
C LYS A 226 0.91 -9.26 7.47
N GLY A 227 1.92 -8.66 8.11
CA GLY A 227 2.86 -7.74 7.48
C GLY A 227 2.54 -6.26 7.70
N ALA A 228 3.15 -5.44 6.86
CA ALA A 228 3.03 -3.98 6.88
C ALA A 228 2.52 -3.50 5.51
N HIS A 229 1.57 -2.57 5.51
CA HIS A 229 0.84 -2.16 4.31
C HIS A 229 0.92 -0.65 4.17
N PHE A 230 1.63 -0.18 3.15
CA PHE A 230 1.77 1.25 2.88
C PHE A 230 0.61 1.72 2.02
N ASN A 231 -0.12 2.72 2.50
CA ASN A 231 -1.11 3.42 1.70
C ASN A 231 -0.36 4.34 0.73
N LEU A 232 -0.54 4.09 -0.56
CA LEU A 232 0.06 4.90 -1.61
C LEU A 232 -0.80 6.13 -1.89
N ASN A 233 -2.11 5.91 -1.89
CA ASN A 233 -3.12 6.93 -2.11
C ASN A 233 -4.46 6.43 -1.58
N ASN A 234 -5.28 7.34 -1.08
CA ASN A 234 -6.69 7.10 -0.82
C ASN A 234 -7.47 8.43 -0.79
N ASN A 235 -8.79 8.35 -0.90
CA ASN A 235 -9.69 9.50 -0.80
C ASN A 235 -10.81 9.28 0.22
N LEU A 236 -10.56 8.53 1.29
CA LEU A 236 -11.62 7.97 2.14
C LEU A 236 -12.30 9.02 3.00
N TRP A 237 -11.56 9.95 3.57
CA TRP A 237 -12.08 10.91 4.55
C TRP A 237 -12.43 12.26 3.91
N GLY A 238 -13.35 13.00 4.53
CA GLY A 238 -13.58 14.39 4.20
C GLY A 238 -12.31 15.22 4.41
N THR A 239 -12.08 16.19 3.52
CA THR A 239 -10.97 17.15 3.65
C THR A 239 -11.32 18.44 2.93
N ASN A 240 -10.65 19.54 3.30
CA ASN A 240 -10.81 20.85 2.67
C ASN A 240 -10.02 21.01 1.35
N PHE A 241 -9.37 19.93 0.88
CA PHE A 241 -8.61 19.88 -0.37
C PHE A 241 -9.30 18.98 -1.40
N SER A 242 -8.82 19.00 -2.65
CA SER A 242 -9.27 18.05 -3.67
C SER A 242 -9.10 16.61 -3.16
N MET A 243 -10.22 15.90 -2.99
CA MET A 243 -10.22 14.55 -2.43
C MET A 243 -9.56 13.52 -3.34
N TRP A 244 -9.41 13.78 -4.64
CA TRP A 244 -8.86 12.83 -5.59
C TRP A 244 -7.51 13.28 -6.12
N ASN A 245 -6.62 12.32 -6.34
CA ASN A 245 -5.38 12.52 -7.07
C ASN A 245 -5.47 11.92 -8.48
N GLU A 246 -4.68 12.44 -9.40
CA GLU A 246 -4.59 11.96 -10.77
C GLU A 246 -3.18 12.13 -11.34
N GLY A 247 -2.94 11.56 -12.50
CA GLY A 247 -1.65 11.61 -13.20
C GLY A 247 -0.74 10.45 -12.85
N SER A 248 0.57 10.67 -13.01
CA SER A 248 1.59 9.63 -12.83
C SER A 248 2.35 9.85 -11.53
N LEU A 249 2.39 8.82 -10.69
CA LEU A 249 2.95 8.87 -9.34
C LEU A 249 3.98 7.75 -9.17
N THR A 250 5.14 8.07 -8.62
CA THR A 250 6.18 7.09 -8.29
C THR A 250 6.45 7.08 -6.80
N TYR A 251 6.48 5.88 -6.22
CA TYR A 251 6.79 5.63 -4.82
C TYR A 251 8.10 4.84 -4.73
N HIS A 252 9.04 5.35 -3.95
CA HIS A 252 10.34 4.75 -3.73
C HIS A 252 10.42 4.14 -2.34
N PHE A 253 10.86 2.88 -2.30
CA PHE A 253 11.13 2.15 -1.08
C PHE A 253 12.55 1.60 -1.08
N VAL A 254 13.19 1.64 0.09
CA VAL A 254 14.48 1.00 0.33
C VAL A 254 14.30 0.00 1.45
N ILE A 255 14.65 -1.26 1.19
CA ILE A 255 14.54 -2.37 2.11
C ILE A 255 15.94 -2.83 2.48
N GLU A 256 16.25 -2.87 3.77
CA GLU A 256 17.59 -3.19 4.28
C GLU A 256 17.53 -4.14 5.47
N THR A 257 18.27 -5.24 5.40
CA THR A 257 18.57 -6.07 6.57
C THR A 257 19.61 -5.35 7.42
N LEU A 258 19.23 -4.96 8.63
CA LEU A 258 20.14 -4.40 9.62
C LEU A 258 20.80 -5.54 10.40
N ASN A 259 22.11 -5.49 10.54
CA ASN A 259 22.81 -6.43 11.43
C ASN A 259 22.38 -6.12 12.88
N ARG A 260 22.15 -7.17 13.70
CA ARG A 260 22.05 -6.97 15.15
C ARG A 260 23.34 -6.31 15.64
N LYS A 261 23.20 -5.21 16.38
CA LYS A 261 24.28 -4.73 17.25
C LYS A 261 24.43 -5.68 18.42
#